data_AF-A0A0S4N0A7-F1
#
_entry.id   AF-A0A0S4N0A7-F1
#
_cell.length_a   1.000
_cell.length_b   1.000
_cell.length_c   1.000
_cell.angle_alpha   90.00
_cell.angle_beta   90.00
_cell.angle_gamma   90.00
#
_symmetry.space_group_name_H-M   'P 1'
#
loop_
_entity.id
_entity.type
_entity.pdbx_description
1 polymer ?
#
loop_
_entity_poly.entity_id
_entity_poly.type
_entity_poly.pdbx_seq_one_letter_code
_entity_poly.pdbx_strand_id
1 'polypeptide(L)'
;MRKLFFFLVLTFISLASFGQVSYYLDYLKPGFSISYVANYPVIQKIDGCDDVIAGLDLNKNGKLEILAINDPTVSSPSSEDSTKWIFWFENDGNDSYKLLWSVGLPLTANTNGYSFPGVNITDVDGDGNYEICVVNPSNADPAAGILNPDKIFFYEYDPATGSFPNEPTFSWNLDYPADGNAGFRLTYLLADDFDGDGKQEIALIDRTARIHMWIISLDSPELDPFSSFKVEFQDSSLTATWAFDIVVTDFDKDRKK
;
A
#
# COMPACT_ATOMS: atom_id res chain seq x y z
N MET A 1 -31.26 -68.42 15.22
CA MET A 1 -30.94 -67.81 16.53
C MET A 1 -29.43 -67.92 16.69
N ARG A 2 -28.59 -66.89 16.82
CA ARG A 2 -28.73 -65.63 17.56
C ARG A 2 -27.56 -64.70 17.17
N LYS A 3 -27.89 -63.50 16.69
CA LYS A 3 -27.18 -62.20 16.86
C LYS A 3 -25.77 -62.04 16.26
N LEU A 4 -25.60 -61.34 15.14
CA LEU A 4 -25.55 -59.87 14.97
C LEU A 4 -24.28 -59.26 15.62
N PHE A 5 -23.20 -59.12 14.83
CA PHE A 5 -22.10 -58.20 15.14
C PHE A 5 -21.98 -57.22 13.96
N PHE A 6 -22.55 -56.04 14.16
CA PHE A 6 -22.41 -54.89 13.27
C PHE A 6 -20.98 -54.35 13.40
N PHE A 7 -20.25 -54.27 12.29
CA PHE A 7 -19.09 -53.39 12.18
C PHE A 7 -19.62 -51.98 11.91
N LEU A 8 -19.62 -51.14 12.95
CA LEU A 8 -19.88 -49.71 12.80
C LEU A 8 -18.55 -49.03 12.46
N VAL A 9 -18.28 -48.80 11.18
CA VAL A 9 -17.22 -47.89 10.75
C VAL A 9 -17.74 -46.47 10.93
N LEU A 10 -17.39 -45.85 12.06
CA LEU A 10 -17.58 -44.42 12.30
C LEU A 10 -16.55 -43.66 11.46
N THR A 11 -16.93 -43.27 10.25
CA THR A 11 -16.19 -42.26 9.50
C THR A 11 -16.50 -40.90 10.13
N PHE A 12 -15.65 -40.46 11.06
CA PHE A 12 -15.64 -39.06 11.49
C PHE A 12 -15.08 -38.23 10.33
N ILE A 13 -15.98 -37.72 9.48
CA ILE A 13 -15.65 -36.58 8.61
C ILE A 13 -15.61 -35.37 9.55
N SER A 14 -14.41 -34.91 9.91
CA SER A 14 -14.25 -33.60 10.52
C SER A 14 -14.60 -32.54 9.46
N LEU A 15 -15.87 -32.16 9.39
CA LEU A 15 -16.25 -30.89 8.79
C LEU A 15 -15.74 -29.80 9.73
N ALA A 16 -14.49 -29.38 9.53
CA ALA A 16 -14.05 -28.08 9.98
C ALA A 16 -14.81 -27.05 9.12
N SER A 17 -16.02 -26.69 9.53
CA SER A 17 -16.64 -25.48 9.03
C SER A 17 -15.84 -24.33 9.64
N PHE A 18 -14.84 -23.84 8.91
CA PHE A 18 -14.40 -22.47 9.13
C PHE A 18 -15.63 -21.61 8.89
N GLY A 19 -16.14 -20.97 9.93
CA GLY A 19 -17.27 -20.07 9.82
C GLY A 19 -16.91 -19.00 8.81
N GLN A 20 -17.41 -19.13 7.58
CA GLN A 20 -17.32 -18.09 6.59
C GLN A 20 -18.14 -16.94 7.16
N VAL A 21 -17.50 -15.81 7.42
CA VAL A 21 -18.20 -14.57 7.73
C VAL A 21 -19.16 -14.32 6.56
N SER A 22 -20.47 -14.46 6.80
CA SER A 22 -21.48 -14.11 5.81
C SER A 22 -21.53 -12.60 5.72
N TYR A 23 -20.79 -12.05 4.75
CA TYR A 23 -21.04 -10.69 4.30
C TYR A 23 -22.45 -10.67 3.68
N TYR A 24 -23.27 -9.70 4.05
CA TYR A 24 -24.54 -9.47 3.35
C TYR A 24 -24.20 -9.07 1.91
N LEU A 25 -24.34 -10.02 0.98
CA LEU A 25 -24.01 -9.90 -0.45
C LEU A 25 -25.02 -9.05 -1.24
N ASP A 26 -25.87 -8.29 -0.56
CA ASP A 26 -27.02 -7.57 -1.11
C ASP A 26 -26.65 -6.48 -2.16
N TYR A 27 -25.37 -6.24 -2.40
CA TYR A 27 -24.86 -5.21 -3.32
C TYR A 27 -24.25 -5.75 -4.62
N LEU A 28 -24.11 -7.07 -4.81
CA LEU A 28 -23.61 -7.59 -6.08
C LEU A 28 -24.68 -7.45 -7.17
N LYS A 29 -24.39 -6.66 -8.19
CA LYS A 29 -25.25 -6.56 -9.37
C LYS A 29 -25.29 -7.90 -10.11
N PRO A 30 -26.40 -8.24 -10.79
CA PRO A 30 -26.46 -9.42 -11.64
C PRO A 30 -25.29 -9.46 -12.63
N GLY A 31 -24.63 -10.61 -12.75
CA GLY A 31 -23.46 -10.81 -13.61
C GLY A 31 -22.10 -10.62 -12.91
N PHE A 32 -22.08 -10.15 -11.67
CA PHE A 32 -20.87 -10.13 -10.85
C PHE A 32 -20.83 -11.33 -9.90
N SER A 33 -19.63 -11.89 -9.71
CA SER A 33 -19.35 -12.95 -8.74
C SER A 33 -18.16 -12.55 -7.88
N ILE A 34 -18.18 -12.95 -6.62
CA ILE A 34 -16.98 -12.91 -5.79
C ILE A 34 -16.13 -14.12 -6.13
N SER A 35 -14.95 -13.85 -6.66
CA SER A 35 -13.92 -14.83 -6.96
C SER A 35 -13.23 -15.35 -5.71
N TYR A 36 -12.92 -14.46 -4.76
CA TYR A 36 -12.16 -14.79 -3.56
C TYR A 36 -12.59 -13.91 -2.38
N VAL A 37 -12.60 -14.49 -1.17
CA VAL A 37 -12.76 -13.77 0.10
C VAL A 37 -11.58 -14.10 0.98
N ALA A 38 -10.71 -13.11 1.17
CA ALA A 38 -9.58 -13.22 2.08
C ALA A 38 -10.09 -13.19 3.54
N ASN A 39 -9.66 -14.15 4.36
CA ASN A 39 -9.96 -14.19 5.79
C ASN A 39 -8.66 -14.48 6.56
N TYR A 40 -8.05 -13.44 7.13
CA TYR A 40 -6.82 -13.57 7.91
C TYR A 40 -7.10 -13.27 9.38
N PRO A 41 -7.13 -14.27 10.27
CA PRO A 41 -7.56 -14.10 11.67
C PRO A 41 -6.64 -13.20 12.50
N VAL A 42 -5.44 -12.89 12.00
CA VAL A 42 -4.47 -11.99 12.65
C VAL A 42 -4.78 -10.52 12.36
N ILE A 43 -5.44 -10.25 11.23
CA ILE A 43 -5.76 -8.88 10.79
C ILE A 43 -7.17 -8.60 11.28
N GLN A 44 -7.32 -7.61 12.15
CA GLN A 44 -8.65 -7.19 12.59
C GLN A 44 -9.46 -6.73 11.39
N LYS A 45 -10.80 -6.71 11.55
CA LYS A 45 -11.68 -6.26 10.48
C LYS A 45 -11.18 -4.91 9.96
N ILE A 46 -10.87 -4.85 8.67
CA ILE A 46 -10.56 -3.60 7.99
C ILE A 46 -11.83 -3.09 7.33
N ASP A 47 -12.04 -1.78 7.44
CA ASP A 47 -13.21 -1.17 6.87
C ASP A 47 -12.80 -0.43 5.58
N GLY A 48 -12.77 -1.15 4.46
CA GLY A 48 -12.55 -0.57 3.12
C GLY A 48 -11.12 -0.71 2.58
N CYS A 49 -10.99 -0.41 1.29
CA CYS A 49 -9.75 -0.39 0.52
C CYS A 49 -9.75 0.88 -0.33
N ASP A 50 -8.61 1.55 -0.43
CA ASP A 50 -8.46 2.77 -1.21
C ASP A 50 -7.81 2.45 -2.56
N ASP A 51 -6.49 2.27 -2.56
CA ASP A 51 -5.74 1.95 -3.77
C ASP A 51 -5.49 0.46 -3.96
N VAL A 52 -5.57 0.03 -5.22
CA VAL A 52 -5.26 -1.34 -5.67
C VAL A 52 -4.44 -1.28 -6.96
N ILE A 53 -3.27 -1.92 -6.95
CA ILE A 53 -2.42 -2.11 -8.12
C ILE A 53 -2.41 -3.59 -8.46
N ALA A 54 -2.77 -3.96 -9.69
CA ALA A 54 -2.89 -5.36 -10.11
C ALA A 54 -2.08 -5.62 -11.38
N GLY A 55 -1.72 -6.88 -11.61
CA GLY A 55 -0.93 -7.29 -12.78
C GLY A 55 0.58 -7.13 -12.56
N LEU A 56 1.01 -7.14 -11.30
CA LEU A 56 2.42 -7.07 -10.89
C LEU A 56 3.07 -8.47 -11.00
N ASP A 57 4.41 -8.54 -11.09
CA ASP A 57 5.21 -9.78 -10.96
C ASP A 57 6.49 -9.43 -10.17
N LEU A 58 6.30 -8.98 -8.92
CA LEU A 58 7.36 -8.44 -8.05
C LEU A 58 8.37 -9.53 -7.68
N ASN A 59 7.90 -10.77 -7.50
CA ASN A 59 8.76 -11.90 -7.15
C ASN A 59 9.35 -12.62 -8.38
N LYS A 60 9.02 -12.15 -9.60
CA LYS A 60 9.54 -12.65 -10.88
C LYS A 60 9.28 -14.14 -11.10
N ASN A 61 8.15 -14.66 -10.59
CA ASN A 61 7.78 -16.07 -10.74
C ASN A 61 6.80 -16.32 -11.90
N GLY A 62 6.34 -15.26 -12.57
CA GLY A 62 5.46 -15.33 -13.74
C GLY A 62 3.97 -15.49 -13.40
N LYS A 63 3.61 -15.57 -12.12
CA LYS A 63 2.23 -15.35 -11.67
C LYS A 63 2.04 -13.86 -11.42
N LEU A 64 0.80 -13.41 -11.56
CA LEU A 64 0.49 -11.99 -11.35
C LEU A 64 0.00 -11.73 -9.93
N GLU A 65 0.44 -10.62 -9.37
CA GLU A 65 0.09 -10.16 -8.03
C GLU A 65 -0.79 -8.92 -8.02
N ILE A 66 -1.37 -8.70 -6.85
CA ILE A 66 -2.16 -7.54 -6.48
C ILE A 66 -1.56 -6.94 -5.21
N LEU A 67 -1.29 -5.65 -5.23
CA LEU A 67 -1.02 -4.85 -4.05
C LEU A 67 -2.26 -4.04 -3.70
N ALA A 68 -2.63 -4.00 -2.43
CA ALA A 68 -3.77 -3.22 -1.95
C ALA A 68 -3.42 -2.51 -0.65
N ILE A 69 -3.97 -1.33 -0.43
CA ILE A 69 -3.90 -0.59 0.83
C ILE A 69 -5.30 -0.34 1.38
N ASN A 70 -5.52 -0.57 2.68
CA ASN A 70 -6.79 -0.23 3.30
C ASN A 70 -6.86 1.27 3.63
N ASP A 71 -8.08 1.76 3.79
CA ASP A 71 -8.31 3.04 4.43
C ASP A 71 -9.30 2.92 5.60
N PRO A 72 -8.83 2.96 6.84
CA PRO A 72 -9.70 2.91 8.01
C PRO A 72 -10.41 4.25 8.30
N THR A 73 -10.21 5.31 7.50
CA THR A 73 -10.71 6.66 7.80
C THR A 73 -12.05 7.02 7.14
N VAL A 74 -12.40 6.40 6.01
CA VAL A 74 -13.63 6.73 5.24
C VAL A 74 -14.80 5.79 5.50
N SER A 75 -14.57 4.70 6.19
CA SER A 75 -15.60 3.80 6.63
C SER A 75 -16.01 4.13 8.07
N SER A 76 -17.32 4.20 8.31
CA SER A 76 -17.85 4.27 9.67
C SER A 76 -17.23 3.10 10.45
N PRO A 77 -16.40 3.35 11.49
CA PRO A 77 -15.57 2.31 12.09
C PRO A 77 -16.49 1.32 12.77
N SER A 78 -16.78 0.24 12.05
CA SER A 78 -17.33 -0.96 12.63
C SER A 78 -16.19 -1.81 13.22
N SER A 79 -14.94 -1.53 12.81
CA SER A 79 -13.73 -1.98 13.48
C SER A 79 -13.19 -0.92 14.44
N GLU A 80 -12.54 -1.36 15.52
CA GLU A 80 -11.75 -0.50 16.41
C GLU A 80 -10.31 -0.32 15.89
N ASP A 81 -9.96 -0.98 14.77
CA ASP A 81 -8.63 -0.92 14.16
C ASP A 81 -8.51 0.24 13.17
N SER A 82 -7.64 1.19 13.48
CA SER A 82 -7.30 2.35 12.65
C SER A 82 -5.98 2.20 11.90
N THR A 83 -5.40 1.00 11.92
CA THR A 83 -4.14 0.70 11.24
C THR A 83 -4.35 0.73 9.73
N LYS A 84 -3.46 1.44 9.04
CA LYS A 84 -3.31 1.36 7.59
C LYS A 84 -2.40 0.18 7.28
N TRP A 85 -2.87 -0.73 6.46
CA TRP A 85 -2.32 -2.03 6.13
C TRP A 85 -2.04 -2.09 4.64
N ILE A 86 -0.86 -2.58 4.29
CA ILE A 86 -0.50 -2.99 2.95
C ILE A 86 -0.71 -4.50 2.84
N PHE A 87 -1.26 -4.94 1.72
CA PHE A 87 -1.46 -6.35 1.41
C PHE A 87 -0.87 -6.68 0.05
N TRP A 88 -0.09 -7.75 -0.01
CA TRP A 88 0.44 -8.31 -1.26
C TRP A 88 -0.10 -9.72 -1.47
N PHE A 89 -0.89 -9.87 -2.54
CA PHE A 89 -1.54 -11.12 -2.92
C PHE A 89 -0.98 -11.65 -4.23
N GLU A 90 -0.86 -12.97 -4.34
CA GLU A 90 -0.53 -13.64 -5.60
C GLU A 90 -1.72 -14.45 -6.10
N ASN A 91 -1.93 -14.44 -7.41
CA ASN A 91 -2.86 -15.34 -8.08
C ASN A 91 -2.35 -16.79 -8.02
N ASP A 92 -3.12 -17.67 -7.37
CA ASP A 92 -2.84 -19.10 -7.27
C ASP A 92 -3.63 -19.95 -8.29
N GLY A 93 -4.24 -19.30 -9.28
CA GLY A 93 -5.04 -19.92 -10.34
C GLY A 93 -6.49 -20.15 -9.94
N ASN A 94 -7.35 -20.39 -10.94
CA ASN A 94 -8.79 -20.62 -10.75
C ASN A 94 -9.48 -19.59 -9.85
N ASP A 95 -9.18 -18.31 -10.08
CA ASP A 95 -9.75 -17.18 -9.33
C ASP A 95 -9.43 -17.22 -7.81
N SER A 96 -8.39 -17.96 -7.42
CA SER A 96 -7.89 -18.07 -6.04
C SER A 96 -6.67 -17.18 -5.84
N TYR A 97 -6.57 -16.59 -4.65
CA TYR A 97 -5.46 -15.72 -4.29
C TYR A 97 -4.88 -16.14 -2.93
N LYS A 98 -3.58 -15.92 -2.77
CA LYS A 98 -2.84 -16.16 -1.52
C LYS A 98 -2.21 -14.85 -1.07
N LEU A 99 -2.39 -14.50 0.21
CA LEU A 99 -1.60 -13.43 0.84
C LEU A 99 -0.16 -13.91 0.98
N LEU A 100 0.75 -13.21 0.32
CA LEU A 100 2.18 -13.44 0.44
C LEU A 100 2.76 -12.68 1.63
N TRP A 101 2.33 -11.44 1.80
CA TRP A 101 2.84 -10.54 2.82
C TRP A 101 1.83 -9.44 3.16
N SER A 102 1.91 -8.94 4.39
CA SER A 102 1.17 -7.75 4.83
C SER A 102 1.90 -7.06 5.97
N VAL A 103 1.83 -5.74 6.02
CA VAL A 103 2.37 -4.94 7.13
C VAL A 103 1.40 -3.83 7.49
N GLY A 104 1.31 -3.52 8.79
CA GLY A 104 0.70 -2.29 9.25
C GLY A 104 1.71 -1.17 9.14
N LEU A 105 1.34 -0.05 8.52
CA LEU A 105 2.18 1.14 8.51
C LEU A 105 2.50 1.53 9.95
N PRO A 106 3.76 1.91 10.24
CA PRO A 106 4.14 2.30 11.57
C PRO A 106 3.22 3.45 12.02
N LEU A 107 2.65 3.31 13.22
CA LEU A 107 1.78 4.32 13.85
C LEU A 107 2.61 5.53 14.33
N THR A 108 3.38 6.12 13.42
CA THR A 108 4.14 7.33 13.69
C THR A 108 3.25 8.56 13.61
N ALA A 109 1.99 8.46 13.19
CA ALA A 109 1.11 9.60 12.93
C ALA A 109 -0.34 9.44 13.41
N ASN A 110 -1.00 10.56 13.72
CA ASN A 110 -2.46 10.62 13.78
C ASN A 110 -3.02 10.80 12.37
N THR A 111 -3.85 9.85 11.95
CA THR A 111 -4.41 9.75 10.60
C THR A 111 -5.89 10.15 10.54
N ASN A 112 -6.49 10.60 11.64
CA ASN A 112 -7.93 10.88 11.72
C ASN A 112 -8.34 12.08 10.86
N GLY A 113 -9.18 11.84 9.85
CA GLY A 113 -9.86 12.90 9.07
C GLY A 113 -9.07 13.47 7.90
N TYR A 114 -8.03 12.78 7.43
CA TYR A 114 -7.17 13.23 6.33
C TYR A 114 -7.24 12.30 5.11
N SER A 115 -6.65 12.76 4.00
CA SER A 115 -6.64 12.14 2.66
C SER A 115 -6.28 10.66 2.67
N PHE A 116 -6.48 10.00 1.53
CA PHE A 116 -6.14 8.60 1.35
C PHE A 116 -4.62 8.35 1.22
N PRO A 117 -4.10 7.22 1.74
CA PRO A 117 -2.72 6.86 1.52
C PRO A 117 -2.52 6.48 0.05
N GLY A 118 -1.44 6.95 -0.56
CA GLY A 118 -1.09 6.56 -1.92
C GLY A 118 -0.06 5.46 -1.91
N VAL A 119 -0.14 4.58 -2.89
CA VAL A 119 0.83 3.51 -3.09
C VAL A 119 1.28 3.44 -4.54
N ASN A 120 2.56 3.14 -4.75
CA ASN A 120 3.13 2.85 -6.07
C ASN A 120 4.20 1.75 -5.96
N ILE A 121 4.57 1.17 -7.10
CA ILE A 121 5.68 0.23 -7.23
C ILE A 121 6.80 0.97 -7.96
N THR A 122 8.01 0.92 -7.44
CA THR A 122 9.15 1.68 -7.96
C THR A 122 10.43 0.87 -7.91
N ASP A 123 11.43 1.23 -8.70
CA ASP A 123 12.81 0.74 -8.65
C ASP A 123 13.72 1.97 -8.45
N VAL A 124 13.73 2.50 -7.21
CA VAL A 124 14.36 3.82 -6.93
C VAL A 124 15.89 3.77 -6.98
N ASP A 125 16.49 2.61 -6.84
CA ASP A 125 17.94 2.45 -6.90
C ASP A 125 18.45 1.78 -8.17
N GLY A 126 17.56 1.25 -9.01
CA GLY A 126 17.86 0.72 -10.33
C GLY A 126 18.46 -0.69 -10.29
N ASP A 127 18.27 -1.43 -9.19
CA ASP A 127 18.81 -2.78 -9.03
C ASP A 127 17.91 -3.86 -9.69
N GLY A 128 16.72 -3.47 -10.12
CA GLY A 128 15.74 -4.30 -10.79
C GLY A 128 14.86 -5.12 -9.84
N ASN A 129 15.09 -5.05 -8.53
CA ASN A 129 14.10 -5.38 -7.50
C ASN A 129 13.21 -4.15 -7.30
N TYR A 130 11.97 -4.40 -6.91
CA TYR A 130 11.00 -3.33 -6.77
C TYR A 130 10.73 -3.04 -5.31
N GLU A 131 10.51 -1.77 -5.02
CA GLU A 131 10.05 -1.25 -3.74
C GLU A 131 8.56 -0.96 -3.83
N ILE A 132 7.88 -1.24 -2.73
CA ILE A 132 6.59 -0.61 -2.47
C ILE A 132 6.86 0.78 -1.89
N CYS A 133 6.49 1.82 -2.63
CA CYS A 133 6.48 3.19 -2.15
C CYS A 133 5.10 3.54 -1.61
N VAL A 134 5.01 3.86 -0.32
CA VAL A 134 3.77 4.32 0.31
C VAL A 134 3.93 5.73 0.82
N VAL A 135 2.95 6.57 0.52
CA VAL A 135 2.85 7.90 1.11
C VAL A 135 1.61 7.97 2.00
N ASN A 136 1.83 8.24 3.28
CA ASN A 136 0.80 8.25 4.31
C ASN A 136 0.42 9.68 4.74
N PRO A 137 -0.80 10.15 4.44
CA PRO A 137 -1.35 11.36 5.01
C PRO A 137 -1.33 11.32 6.53
N SER A 138 -0.75 12.34 7.13
CA SER A 138 -0.41 12.32 8.54
C SER A 138 -0.24 13.72 9.10
N ASN A 139 -0.55 13.85 10.39
CA ASN A 139 -0.34 15.06 11.16
C ASN A 139 0.58 14.80 12.35
N ALA A 140 1.22 15.86 12.82
CA ALA A 140 1.69 15.91 14.19
C ALA A 140 0.53 15.66 15.19
N ASP A 141 0.79 14.84 16.19
CA ASP A 141 -0.04 14.66 17.38
C ASP A 141 0.82 14.85 18.64
N PRO A 142 0.99 16.11 19.09
CA PRO A 142 1.78 16.39 20.29
C PRO A 142 1.26 15.70 21.55
N ALA A 143 -0.04 15.38 21.64
CA ALA A 143 -0.60 14.68 22.78
C ALA A 143 -0.17 13.20 22.81
N ALA A 144 0.05 12.61 21.64
CA ALA A 144 0.66 11.29 21.46
C ALA A 144 2.21 11.33 21.37
N GLY A 145 2.83 12.51 21.49
CA GLY A 145 4.29 12.67 21.38
C GLY A 145 4.83 12.66 19.94
N ILE A 146 3.94 12.76 18.94
CA ILE A 146 4.28 12.76 17.52
C ILE A 146 4.40 14.21 17.06
N LEU A 147 5.61 14.68 16.74
CA LEU A 147 5.83 16.08 16.36
C LEU A 147 6.08 16.29 14.86
N ASN A 148 6.65 15.29 14.19
CA ASN A 148 6.98 15.38 12.76
C ASN A 148 7.08 13.96 12.19
N PRO A 149 5.95 13.30 11.88
CA PRO A 149 5.96 11.93 11.41
C PRO A 149 6.56 11.82 10.02
N ASP A 150 7.15 10.67 9.70
CA ASP A 150 7.50 10.33 8.33
C ASP A 150 6.24 10.26 7.46
N LYS A 151 6.40 10.66 6.20
CA LYS A 151 5.32 10.80 5.22
C LYS A 151 5.44 9.75 4.13
N ILE A 152 6.65 9.41 3.73
CA ILE A 152 6.95 8.42 2.70
C ILE A 152 7.72 7.25 3.30
N PHE A 153 7.41 6.05 2.85
CA PHE A 153 7.96 4.78 3.30
C PHE A 153 8.27 3.90 2.09
N PHE A 154 9.42 3.26 2.09
CA PHE A 154 9.84 2.30 1.08
C PHE A 154 10.02 0.94 1.71
N TYR A 155 9.46 -0.08 1.09
CA TYR A 155 9.69 -1.49 1.45
C TYR A 155 10.29 -2.18 0.23
N GLU A 156 11.56 -2.51 0.30
CA GLU A 156 12.29 -3.16 -0.79
C GLU A 156 12.03 -4.66 -0.80
N TYR A 157 11.84 -5.23 -1.99
CA TYR A 157 11.72 -6.67 -2.14
C TYR A 157 13.08 -7.34 -1.92
N ASP A 158 13.17 -8.22 -0.93
CA ASP A 158 14.39 -8.99 -0.70
C ASP A 158 14.31 -10.35 -1.42
N PRO A 159 15.07 -10.55 -2.52
CA PRO A 159 15.07 -11.81 -3.25
C PRO A 159 15.68 -12.97 -2.45
N ALA A 160 16.47 -12.71 -1.40
CA ALA A 160 17.03 -13.76 -0.55
C ALA A 160 15.96 -14.39 0.35
N THR A 161 14.98 -13.61 0.81
CA THR A 161 13.84 -14.10 1.60
C THR A 161 12.58 -14.35 0.78
N GLY A 162 12.49 -13.75 -0.42
CA GLY A 162 11.32 -13.84 -1.29
C GLY A 162 10.13 -13.02 -0.78
N SER A 163 10.39 -11.95 -0.03
CA SER A 163 9.37 -11.13 0.64
C SER A 163 9.86 -9.70 0.90
N PHE A 164 8.94 -8.82 1.29
CA PHE A 164 9.23 -7.51 1.85
C PHE A 164 9.53 -7.59 3.36
N PRO A 165 10.32 -6.64 3.92
CA PRO A 165 10.59 -6.53 5.35
C PRO A 165 9.35 -6.06 6.13
N ASN A 166 9.30 -6.32 7.44
CA ASN A 166 8.19 -5.85 8.30
C ASN A 166 8.36 -4.41 8.82
N GLU A 167 9.54 -3.82 8.57
CA GLU A 167 9.81 -2.41 8.81
C GLU A 167 10.21 -1.79 7.47
N PRO A 168 9.95 -0.49 7.24
CA PRO A 168 10.42 0.17 6.03
C PRO A 168 11.92 0.00 5.86
N THR A 169 12.38 -0.27 4.64
CA THR A 169 13.80 -0.17 4.27
C THR A 169 14.29 1.26 4.51
N PHE A 170 13.45 2.24 4.13
CA PHE A 170 13.70 3.65 4.36
C PHE A 170 12.39 4.40 4.62
N SER A 171 12.44 5.46 5.42
CA SER A 171 11.33 6.39 5.62
C SER A 171 11.83 7.81 5.80
N TRP A 172 11.01 8.78 5.38
CA TRP A 172 11.37 10.19 5.44
C TRP A 172 10.14 11.07 5.60
N ASN A 173 10.32 12.22 6.26
CA ASN A 173 9.27 13.22 6.43
C ASN A 173 9.16 14.20 5.23
N LEU A 174 9.88 13.98 4.13
CA LEU A 174 9.93 14.86 2.94
C LEU A 174 10.46 16.27 3.22
N ASP A 175 11.28 16.42 4.28
CA ASP A 175 11.68 17.73 4.85
C ASP A 175 10.47 18.66 5.10
N TYR A 176 9.29 18.07 5.27
CA TYR A 176 8.07 18.81 5.48
C TYR A 176 8.17 19.54 6.83
N PRO A 177 7.90 20.85 6.88
CA PRO A 177 7.91 21.56 8.14
C PRO A 177 6.84 20.97 9.06
N ALA A 178 7.11 20.93 10.36
CA ALA A 178 6.14 20.46 11.36
C ALA A 178 4.80 21.17 11.11
N ASP A 179 3.87 20.42 10.56
CA ASP A 179 2.56 20.88 10.20
C ASP A 179 1.77 20.97 11.49
N GLY A 180 1.29 22.17 11.83
CA GLY A 180 0.25 22.28 12.83
C GLY A 180 -1.01 21.52 12.38
N ASN A 181 -2.19 21.98 12.78
CA ASN A 181 -3.44 21.25 12.48
C ASN A 181 -3.83 21.10 10.98
N ALA A 182 -3.02 21.59 10.02
CA ALA A 182 -3.37 21.53 8.59
C ALA A 182 -3.19 20.13 7.98
N GLY A 183 -2.13 19.42 8.39
CA GLY A 183 -1.89 18.02 8.02
C GLY A 183 -1.37 17.79 6.61
N PHE A 184 -0.35 16.95 6.45
CA PHE A 184 0.10 16.47 5.14
C PHE A 184 -0.99 15.61 4.46
N ARG A 185 -1.41 16.00 3.26
CA ARG A 185 -2.52 15.37 2.53
C ARG A 185 -2.11 15.04 1.10
N LEU A 186 -1.71 13.80 0.86
CA LEU A 186 -1.49 13.30 -0.50
C LEU A 186 -2.77 13.38 -1.34
N THR A 187 -2.61 13.65 -2.63
CA THR A 187 -3.66 13.49 -3.63
C THR A 187 -3.29 12.55 -4.76
N TYR A 188 -2.00 12.43 -5.09
CA TYR A 188 -1.54 11.48 -6.10
C TYR A 188 -0.05 11.16 -5.94
N LEU A 189 0.34 9.97 -6.40
CA LEU A 189 1.69 9.42 -6.34
C LEU A 189 1.99 8.68 -7.65
N LEU A 190 3.12 8.98 -8.27
CA LEU A 190 3.61 8.31 -9.48
C LEU A 190 5.10 8.04 -9.34
N ALA A 191 5.53 6.84 -9.73
CA ALA A 191 6.93 6.49 -9.91
C ALA A 191 7.24 6.32 -11.42
N ASP A 192 8.34 6.88 -11.90
CA ASP A 192 8.88 6.63 -13.23
C ASP A 192 10.34 7.10 -13.31
N ASP A 193 11.07 6.62 -14.31
CA ASP A 193 12.38 7.13 -14.67
C ASP A 193 12.17 8.41 -15.49
N PHE A 194 12.25 9.58 -14.84
CA PHE A 194 11.98 10.88 -15.44
C PHE A 194 13.22 11.38 -16.17
N ASP A 195 14.40 11.16 -15.62
CA ASP A 195 15.63 11.72 -16.18
C ASP A 195 16.40 10.76 -17.10
N GLY A 196 15.95 9.52 -17.23
CA GLY A 196 16.47 8.49 -18.13
C GLY A 196 17.75 7.82 -17.64
N ASP A 197 18.07 7.88 -16.35
CA ASP A 197 19.29 7.30 -15.79
C ASP A 197 19.15 5.82 -15.37
N GLY A 198 17.92 5.30 -15.42
CA GLY A 198 17.58 3.92 -15.07
C GLY A 198 17.19 3.71 -13.61
N LYS A 199 17.21 4.77 -12.78
CA LYS A 199 16.58 4.81 -11.46
C LYS A 199 15.24 5.53 -11.58
N GLN A 200 14.29 5.16 -10.74
CA GLN A 200 12.99 5.79 -10.76
C GLN A 200 12.89 6.94 -9.75
N GLU A 201 12.37 8.06 -10.22
CA GLU A 201 11.93 9.18 -9.43
C GLU A 201 10.51 9.00 -8.93
N ILE A 202 10.16 9.71 -7.86
CA ILE A 202 8.81 9.77 -7.33
C ILE A 202 8.25 11.18 -7.52
N ALA A 203 7.17 11.29 -8.30
CA ALA A 203 6.34 12.47 -8.34
C ALA A 203 5.17 12.32 -7.36
N LEU A 204 4.94 13.35 -6.54
CA LEU A 204 3.79 13.39 -5.63
C LEU A 204 3.14 14.77 -5.61
N ILE A 205 1.84 14.77 -5.33
CA ILE A 205 1.07 15.99 -5.11
C ILE A 205 0.45 15.95 -3.71
N ASP A 206 0.66 17.00 -2.92
CA ASP A 206 -0.04 17.22 -1.65
C ASP A 206 -0.93 18.47 -1.66
N ARG A 207 -1.94 18.50 -0.79
CA ARG A 207 -2.96 19.56 -0.69
C ARG A 207 -3.12 20.16 0.71
N THR A 208 -2.07 20.24 1.50
CA THR A 208 -2.15 20.66 2.91
C THR A 208 -2.79 22.04 3.11
N ALA A 209 -2.22 23.07 2.47
CA ALA A 209 -2.74 24.45 2.48
C ALA A 209 -2.86 25.05 1.07
N ARG A 210 -2.01 24.57 0.16
CA ARG A 210 -2.01 24.76 -1.29
C ARG A 210 -1.62 23.44 -1.92
N ILE A 211 -1.76 23.36 -3.24
CA ILE A 211 -1.22 22.24 -3.98
C ILE A 211 0.29 22.42 -4.09
N HIS A 212 1.03 21.40 -3.69
CA HIS A 212 2.45 21.28 -3.96
C HIS A 212 2.69 20.10 -4.87
N MET A 213 3.43 20.29 -5.94
CA MET A 213 3.98 19.21 -6.74
C MET A 213 5.44 19.02 -6.38
N TRP A 214 5.86 17.78 -6.19
CA TRP A 214 7.22 17.42 -5.85
C TRP A 214 7.72 16.35 -6.82
N ILE A 215 9.01 16.41 -7.14
CA ILE A 215 9.77 15.28 -7.70
C ILE A 215 10.93 15.05 -6.74
N ILE A 216 11.05 13.82 -6.24
CA ILE A 216 12.13 13.38 -5.36
C ILE A 216 12.84 12.19 -5.99
N SER A 217 14.13 12.07 -5.72
CA SER A 217 14.96 10.96 -6.19
C SER A 217 15.92 10.50 -5.10
N LEU A 218 16.31 9.23 -5.19
CA LEU A 218 17.32 8.65 -4.31
C LEU A 218 18.68 9.27 -4.64
N ASP A 219 19.31 9.91 -3.65
CA ASP A 219 20.64 10.50 -3.79
C ASP A 219 21.75 9.48 -3.44
N SER A 220 21.39 8.43 -2.70
CA SER A 220 22.28 7.33 -2.37
C SER A 220 22.44 6.32 -3.50
N PRO A 221 23.54 5.55 -3.55
CA PRO A 221 23.76 4.54 -4.59
C PRO A 221 22.74 3.39 -4.55
N GLU A 222 22.33 2.99 -3.36
CA GLU A 222 21.42 1.88 -3.03
C GLU A 222 20.38 2.40 -2.02
N LEU A 223 19.23 1.73 -1.96
CA LEU A 223 18.24 1.99 -0.92
C LEU A 223 18.60 1.22 0.36
N ASP A 224 18.77 1.94 1.47
CA ASP A 224 19.10 1.39 2.76
C ASP A 224 18.59 2.30 3.91
N PRO A 225 18.62 1.85 5.17
CA PRO A 225 18.12 2.64 6.31
C PRO A 225 18.82 3.99 6.56
N PHE A 226 19.95 4.25 5.92
CA PHE A 226 20.75 5.47 6.00
C PHE A 226 20.78 6.26 4.69
N SER A 227 19.99 5.87 3.69
CA SER A 227 19.89 6.58 2.43
C SER A 227 19.49 8.05 2.61
N SER A 228 19.82 8.84 1.60
CA SER A 228 19.34 10.21 1.41
C SER A 228 18.51 10.31 0.15
N PHE A 229 17.46 11.10 0.20
CA PHE A 229 16.70 11.55 -0.97
C PHE A 229 16.94 13.05 -1.18
N LYS A 230 16.89 13.49 -2.43
CA LYS A 230 16.91 14.91 -2.80
C LYS A 230 15.58 15.32 -3.43
N VAL A 231 15.17 16.55 -3.18
CA VAL A 231 14.05 17.18 -3.89
C VAL A 231 14.60 17.80 -5.17
N GLU A 232 14.25 17.22 -6.31
CA GLU A 232 14.70 17.70 -7.62
C GLU A 232 13.83 18.85 -8.13
N PHE A 233 12.54 18.77 -7.83
CA PHE A 233 11.56 19.78 -8.20
C PHE A 233 10.54 19.96 -7.09
N GLN A 234 10.18 21.22 -6.85
CA GLN A 234 9.06 21.56 -5.99
C GLN A 234 8.36 22.82 -6.53
N ASP A 235 7.06 22.72 -6.79
CA ASP A 235 6.22 23.86 -7.14
C ASP A 235 5.08 24.03 -6.14
N SER A 236 4.98 25.24 -5.59
CA SER A 236 3.94 25.70 -4.65
C SER A 236 3.07 26.83 -5.22
N SER A 237 3.29 27.18 -6.49
CA SER A 237 2.60 28.27 -7.18
C SER A 237 1.26 27.84 -7.78
N LEU A 238 0.99 26.53 -7.81
CA LEU A 238 -0.27 25.97 -8.30
C LEU A 238 -1.46 26.54 -7.50
N THR A 239 -2.39 27.15 -8.23
CA THR A 239 -3.61 27.77 -7.67
C THR A 239 -4.82 26.84 -7.67
N ALA A 240 -4.64 25.61 -8.13
CA ALA A 240 -5.67 24.58 -8.09
C ALA A 240 -6.04 24.26 -6.64
N THR A 241 -7.30 23.88 -6.43
CA THR A 241 -7.80 23.43 -5.13
C THR A 241 -7.72 21.91 -4.97
N TRP A 242 -7.70 21.18 -6.09
CA TRP A 242 -7.59 19.74 -6.16
C TRP A 242 -6.80 19.37 -7.43
N ALA A 243 -5.97 18.33 -7.31
CA ALA A 243 -5.34 17.62 -8.41
C ALA A 243 -5.45 16.13 -8.08
N PHE A 244 -5.67 15.29 -9.09
CA PHE A 244 -6.03 13.88 -8.87
C PHE A 244 -5.22 12.91 -9.73
N ASP A 245 -4.32 13.41 -10.56
CA ASP A 245 -3.56 12.58 -11.48
C ASP A 245 -2.26 13.27 -11.87
N ILE A 246 -1.26 12.47 -12.20
CA ILE A 246 0.03 12.88 -12.76
C ILE A 246 0.25 12.02 -13.99
N VAL A 247 0.56 12.66 -15.11
CA VAL A 247 0.97 11.99 -16.35
C VAL A 247 2.31 12.54 -16.77
N VAL A 248 3.21 11.63 -17.11
CA VAL A 248 4.59 11.94 -17.44
C VAL A 248 4.88 11.53 -18.88
N THR A 249 5.52 12.43 -19.64
CA THR A 249 5.80 12.21 -21.06
C THR A 249 6.91 13.11 -21.54
N ASP A 250 7.79 12.56 -22.36
CA ASP A 250 8.85 13.30 -23.06
C ASP A 250 8.24 14.27 -24.10
N PHE A 251 8.01 15.51 -23.67
CA PHE A 251 7.36 16.55 -24.48
C PHE A 251 8.26 17.10 -25.59
N ASP A 252 9.58 17.14 -25.41
CA ASP A 252 10.51 17.77 -26.34
C ASP A 252 11.40 16.77 -27.13
N LYS A 253 11.27 15.48 -26.83
CA LYS A 253 11.90 14.33 -27.48
C LYS A 253 13.38 14.20 -27.19
N ASP A 254 13.84 14.64 -26.02
CA ASP A 254 15.23 14.51 -25.59
C ASP A 254 15.53 13.19 -24.85
N ARG A 255 14.50 12.34 -24.68
CA ARG A 255 14.48 11.07 -23.93
C ARG A 255 14.46 11.20 -22.41
N LYS A 256 14.28 12.41 -21.90
CA LYS A 256 13.85 12.69 -20.52
C LYS A 256 12.37 13.06 -20.57
N LYS A 257 11.65 12.82 -19.48
CA LYS A 257 10.20 13.03 -19.40
C LYS A 257 9.85 14.26 -18.57
#